data_AF-A0A849GCV7-F1
#
_entry.id   AF-A0A849GCV7-F1
#
_cell.length_a   1.000
_cell.length_b   1.000
_cell.length_c   1.000
_cell.angle_alpha   90.00
_cell.angle_beta   90.00
_cell.angle_gamma   90.00
#
_symmetry.space_group_name_H-M   'P 1'
#
loop_
_entity.id
_entity.type
_entity.pdbx_description
1 polymer ?
#
loop_
_entity_poly.entity_id
_entity_poly.type
_entity_poly.pdbx_seq_one_letter_code
_entity_poly.pdbx_strand_id
1 'polypeptide(L)' 'MPAKRYPLPKRLSIGLSEQAYANLRELNQRYHFGNNYLLTILLENIELIADKEKIDRVFSSFAEEFGAPSPGSMKKK' A
#
# COMPACT_ATOMS: atom_id res chain seq x y z
N MET A 1 27.89 0.77 -13.71
CA MET A 1 26.99 1.92 -13.46
C MET A 1 26.18 1.60 -12.21
N PRO A 2 26.16 2.46 -11.17
CA PRO A 2 25.31 2.20 -10.00
C PRO A 2 23.83 2.22 -10.39
N ALA A 3 23.03 1.37 -9.76
CA ALA A 3 21.58 1.38 -9.96
C ALA A 3 20.99 2.75 -9.58
N LYS A 4 20.11 3.28 -10.42
CA LYS A 4 19.37 4.52 -10.11
C LYS A 4 18.53 4.26 -8.85
N ARG A 5 18.67 5.11 -7.83
CA ARG A 5 17.84 5.05 -6.62
C ARG A 5 16.57 5.85 -6.86
N TYR A 6 15.42 5.26 -6.56
CA TYR A 6 14.16 6.00 -6.59
C TYR A 6 14.11 6.97 -5.41
N PRO A 7 13.93 8.28 -5.63
CA PRO A 7 13.87 9.22 -4.53
C PRO A 7 12.56 9.01 -3.77
N LEU A 8 12.61 8.45 -2.56
CA LEU A 8 11.46 8.45 -1.66
C LEU A 8 11.33 9.86 -1.07
N PRO A 9 10.35 10.68 -1.50
CA PRO A 9 10.37 12.12 -1.29
C PRO A 9 10.02 12.55 0.14
N LYS A 10 9.54 11.61 0.97
CA LYS A 10 9.20 11.86 2.38
C LYS A 10 9.45 10.61 3.20
N ARG A 11 10.19 10.74 4.31
CA ARG A 11 10.21 9.72 5.35
C ARG A 11 8.84 9.74 6.03
N LEU A 12 8.04 8.72 5.77
CA LEU A 12 6.73 8.54 6.38
C LEU A 12 6.73 7.22 7.18
N SER A 13 6.08 7.24 8.34
CA SER A 13 5.70 6.01 9.05
C SER A 13 4.25 5.71 8.69
N ILE A 14 4.00 4.53 8.12
CA ILE A 14 2.65 4.07 7.75
C ILE A 14 2.22 3.05 8.80
N GLY A 15 1.06 3.29 9.44
CA GLY A 15 0.43 2.30 10.30
C GLY A 15 -0.19 1.19 9.45
N LEU A 16 0.10 -0.08 9.77
CA LEU A 16 -0.40 -1.26 9.07
C LEU A 16 -0.96 -2.25 10.09
N SER A 17 -1.97 -3.03 9.69
CA SER A 17 -2.38 -4.21 10.46
C SER A 17 -1.26 -5.25 10.45
N GLU A 18 -1.28 -6.17 11.43
CA GLU A 18 -0.29 -7.25 11.51
C GLU A 18 -0.24 -8.10 10.24
N GLN A 19 -1.41 -8.39 9.65
CA GLN A 19 -1.51 -9.15 8.41
C GLN A 19 -0.89 -8.39 7.22
N ALA A 20 -1.19 -7.10 7.07
CA ALA A 20 -0.60 -6.29 6.00
C ALA A 20 0.93 -6.19 6.16
N TYR A 21 1.41 -6.06 7.41
CA TYR A 21 2.83 -6.04 7.70
C TYR A 21 3.52 -7.38 7.41
N ALA A 22 2.88 -8.51 7.70
CA ALA A 22 3.40 -9.84 7.38
C ALA A 22 3.59 -10.03 5.86
N ASN A 23 2.60 -9.62 5.05
CA ASN A 23 2.70 -9.67 3.59
C ASN A 23 3.87 -8.83 3.07
N LEU A 24 4.07 -7.63 3.62
CA LEU A 24 5.23 -6.79 3.27
C LEU A 24 6.55 -7.42 3.68
N ARG A 25 6.60 -8.11 4.83
CA ARG A 25 7.81 -8.80 5.29
C ARG A 25 8.18 -9.97 4.36
N GLU A 26 7.20 -10.72 3.88
CA GLU A 26 7.44 -11.80 2.91
C GLU A 26 8.02 -11.23 1.60
N LEU A 27 7.44 -10.14 1.10
CA LEU A 27 7.98 -9.43 -0.07
C LEU A 27 9.39 -8.89 0.17
N ASN A 28 9.67 -8.38 1.37
CA ASN A 28 11.01 -7.93 1.74
C ASN A 28 12.01 -9.08 1.76
N GLN A 29 11.64 -10.25 2.29
CA GLN A 29 12.50 -11.44 2.29
C GLN A 29 12.81 -11.90 0.87
N ARG A 30 11.84 -11.81 -0.04
CA ARG A 30 11.98 -12.28 -1.42
C ARG A 30 12.74 -11.31 -2.34
N TYR A 31 12.49 -10.01 -2.19
CA TYR A 31 12.99 -8.99 -3.14
C TYR A 31 13.99 -8.01 -2.51
N HIS A 32 14.24 -8.11 -1.21
CA HIS A 32 15.21 -7.31 -0.45
C HIS A 32 15.01 -5.78 -0.47
N PHE A 33 13.87 -5.31 -0.98
CA PHE A 33 13.48 -3.91 -0.89
C PHE A 33 12.88 -3.58 0.47
N GLY A 34 13.22 -2.44 1.06
CA GLY A 34 12.58 -1.98 2.29
C GLY A 34 11.08 -1.70 2.11
N ASN A 35 10.30 -1.74 3.19
CA ASN A 35 8.83 -1.65 3.13
C ASN A 35 8.31 -0.44 2.33
N ASN A 36 8.93 0.72 2.48
CA ASN A 36 8.53 1.91 1.72
C ASN A 36 8.78 1.75 0.22
N TYR A 37 9.88 1.13 -0.19
CA TYR A 37 10.13 0.82 -1.61
C TYR A 37 9.12 -0.20 -2.14
N LEU A 38 8.80 -1.22 -1.36
CA LEU A 38 7.80 -2.22 -1.75
C LEU A 38 6.42 -1.58 -1.95
N LEU A 39 5.98 -0.73 -1.02
CA LEU A 39 4.73 0.00 -1.16
C LEU A 39 4.74 0.92 -2.38
N THR A 40 5.83 1.65 -2.62
CA THR A 40 5.98 2.47 -3.83
C THR A 40 5.82 1.63 -5.10
N ILE A 41 6.55 0.51 -5.20
CA ILE A 41 6.46 -0.38 -6.37
C ILE A 41 5.02 -0.88 -6.55
N LEU A 42 4.36 -1.34 -5.49
CA LEU A 42 3.00 -1.86 -5.58
C LEU A 42 1.98 -0.78 -5.99
N LEU A 43 2.05 0.41 -5.38
CA LEU A 43 1.08 1.48 -5.63
C LEU A 43 1.28 2.14 -6.99
N GLU A 44 2.52 2.34 -7.44
CA GLU A 44 2.80 2.94 -8.75
C GLU A 44 2.52 1.98 -9.91
N ASN A 45 2.44 0.67 -9.64
CA ASN A 45 2.16 -0.35 -10.65
C ASN A 45 0.80 -1.04 -10.40
N ILE A 46 -0.10 -0.43 -9.63
CA ILE A 46 -1.35 -1.08 -9.20
C ILE A 46 -2.21 -1.50 -10.38
N GLU A 47 -2.29 -0.68 -11.44
CA GLU A 47 -3.04 -0.98 -12.66
C GLU A 47 -2.45 -2.14 -13.48
N LEU A 48 -1.15 -2.44 -13.30
CA LEU A 48 -0.48 -3.56 -13.96
C LEU A 48 -0.70 -4.88 -13.22
N ILE A 49 -0.92 -4.83 -11.90
CA ILE A 49 -0.98 -6.03 -11.06
C ILE A 49 -2.40 -6.36 -10.56
N ALA A 50 -3.35 -5.45 -10.69
CA ALA A 50 -4.70 -5.62 -10.20
C ALA A 50 -5.76 -5.04 -11.16
N ASP A 51 -6.86 -5.77 -11.29
CA ASP A 51 -8.04 -5.36 -12.06
C ASP A 51 -8.89 -4.36 -11.25
N LYS A 52 -9.38 -3.32 -11.92
CA LYS A 52 -10.13 -2.22 -11.28
C LYS A 52 -11.39 -2.71 -10.59
N GLU A 53 -12.14 -3.63 -11.18
CA GLU A 53 -13.37 -4.15 -10.56
C GLU A 53 -13.06 -4.96 -9.30
N LYS A 54 -11.96 -5.70 -9.30
CA LYS A 54 -11.53 -6.45 -8.10
C LYS A 54 -11.13 -5.52 -6.97
N ILE A 55 -10.42 -4.44 -7.30
CA ILE A 55 -10.07 -3.40 -6.34
C ILE A 55 -11.36 -2.83 -5.73
N ASP A 56 -12.29 -2.37 -6.57
CA ASP A 56 -13.55 -1.76 -6.11
C ASP A 56 -14.33 -2.71 -5.18
N ARG A 57 -14.42 -4.00 -5.52
CA ARG A 57 -15.07 -5.00 -4.67
C ARG A 57 -14.42 -5.14 -3.30
N VAL A 58 -13.08 -5.19 -3.24
CA VAL A 58 -12.36 -5.28 -1.94
C VAL A 58 -12.66 -4.06 -1.08
N PHE A 59 -12.64 -2.86 -1.67
CA PHE A 59 -12.97 -1.64 -0.93
C PHE A 59 -14.43 -1.62 -0.45
N SER A 60 -15.37 -2.03 -1.29
CA SER A 60 -16.79 -2.13 -0.92
C SER A 60 -17.01 -3.12 0.21
N SER A 61 -16.47 -4.35 0.11
CA SER A 61 -16.63 -5.36 1.17
C SER A 61 -16.00 -4.93 2.49
N PHE A 62 -14.82 -4.30 2.43
CA PHE A 62 -14.18 -3.77 3.64
C PHE A 62 -15.02 -2.66 4.29
N ALA A 63 -15.59 -1.77 3.47
CA ALA A 63 -16.46 -0.71 3.94
C ALA A 63 -17.79 -1.23 4.51
N GLU A 64 -18.33 -2.33 3.98
CA GLU A 64 -19.51 -3.01 4.53
C GLU A 64 -19.23 -3.61 5.90
N GLU A 65 -18.05 -4.19 6.09
CA GLU A 65 -17.66 -4.85 7.35
C GLU A 65 -17.25 -3.86 8.45
N PHE A 66 -16.40 -2.87 8.12
CA PHE A 66 -15.78 -1.96 9.10
C PHE A 66 -16.31 -0.53 9.04
N GLY A 67 -17.21 -0.24 8.10
CA GLY A 67 -17.75 1.10 7.85
C GLY A 67 -16.94 1.89 6.83
N ALA A 68 -17.64 2.66 5.98
CA ALA A 68 -17.02 3.62 5.08
C ALA A 68 -16.69 4.93 5.80
N PRO A 69 -15.56 5.60 5.49
CA PRO A 69 -15.34 6.96 5.96
C PRO A 69 -16.38 7.90 5.34
N SER A 70 -17.11 8.66 6.16
CA SER A 70 -18.02 9.69 5.64
C SER A 70 -17.21 10.76 4.90
N PRO A 71 -17.63 11.20 3.69
CA PRO A 71 -16.97 12.28 2.98
C PRO A 71 -16.81 13.52 3.89
N GLY A 72 -15.58 13.97 4.11
CA GLY A 72 -15.26 15.13 4.97
C GLY A 72 -14.90 14.82 6.44
N SER A 73 -14.97 13.56 6.88
CA SER A 73 -14.61 13.17 8.26
C SER A 73 -13.11 12.96 8.49
N MET A 74 -12.31 12.82 7.42
CA MET A 74 -10.84 12.73 7.51
C MET A 74 -10.25 14.10 7.87
N LYS A 75 -10.13 14.39 9.17
CA LYS A 75 -9.33 15.51 9.66
C LYS A 75 -7.87 15.25 9.30
N LYS A 76 -7.27 16.16 8.52
CA LYS A 76 -5.81 16.25 8.38
C LYS A 76 -5.24 16.52 9.77
N LYS A 77 -4.61 15.51 10.39
CA LYS A 77 -3.73 15.72 11.54
C LYS A 77 -2.41 16.29 11.06
#